data_AF-A0A951HKL4-F1
#
_entry.id   AF-A0A951HKL4-F1
#
_cell.length_a   1.000
_cell.length_b   1.000
_cell.length_c   1.000
_cell.angle_alpha   90.00
_cell.angle_beta   90.00
_cell.angle_gamma   90.00
#
_symmetry.space_group_name_H-M   'P 1'
#
loop_
_entity.id
_entity.type
_entity.pdbx_description
1 polymer ?
#
loop_
_entity_poly.entity_id
_entity_poly.type
_entity_poly.pdbx_seq_one_letter_code
_entity_poly.pdbx_strand_id
1 'polypeptide(L)'
;MFDSLYRLTRHLLPLLAAFAFLAPAAAQADDNQVQTAWRLLDYMSVDYRGAVRPDGAIISASEFAEMREFSGSVAQRIAALPANPQRAALVAEAQQFAAAVTAHVPPDEIERRAHGLAGRLLGAYPVPLAPQQVPDLQRGARLYAENCAACHGATGHADTAMARQLDPHPIAFADRDRAR
;
A
#
# COMPACT_ATOMS: atom_id res chain seq x y z
N MET A 1 40.12 -43.37 -39.69
CA MET A 1 38.79 -43.68 -39.10
C MET A 1 38.63 -43.17 -37.66
N PHE A 2 39.62 -42.49 -37.05
CA PHE A 2 39.53 -42.01 -35.65
C PHE A 2 39.44 -40.46 -35.48
N ASP A 3 39.82 -39.66 -36.49
CA ASP A 3 39.86 -38.19 -36.36
C ASP A 3 38.50 -37.47 -36.54
N SER A 4 37.50 -38.12 -37.13
CA SER A 4 36.22 -37.47 -37.46
C SER A 4 35.22 -37.45 -36.30
N LEU A 5 35.40 -38.32 -35.30
CA LEU A 5 34.52 -38.40 -34.12
C LEU A 5 34.90 -37.41 -33.02
N TYR A 6 36.15 -36.95 -32.99
CA TYR A 6 36.66 -36.04 -31.94
C TYR A 6 36.40 -34.56 -32.21
N ARG A 7 36.14 -34.18 -33.47
CA ARG A 7 35.80 -32.78 -33.84
C ARG A 7 34.34 -32.44 -33.53
N LEU A 8 33.44 -33.42 -33.57
CA LEU A 8 32.01 -33.19 -33.32
C LEU A 8 31.71 -33.04 -31.81
N THR A 9 32.44 -33.73 -30.95
CA THR A 9 32.31 -33.63 -29.48
C THR A 9 32.86 -32.32 -28.92
N ARG A 10 33.80 -31.67 -29.62
CA ARG A 10 34.45 -30.43 -29.17
C ARG A 10 33.62 -29.15 -29.39
N HIS A 11 32.57 -29.22 -30.22
CA HIS A 11 31.64 -28.11 -30.47
C HIS A 11 30.29 -28.27 -29.76
N LEU A 12 29.99 -29.45 -29.19
CA LEU A 12 28.79 -29.67 -28.38
C LEU A 12 28.94 -29.14 -26.94
N LEU A 13 30.15 -29.04 -26.41
CA LEU A 13 30.41 -28.54 -25.06
C LEU A 13 30.21 -27.01 -24.86
N PRO A 14 30.57 -26.10 -25.80
CA PRO A 14 30.29 -24.67 -25.62
C PRO A 14 28.82 -24.30 -25.88
N LEU A 15 28.06 -25.14 -26.60
CA LEU A 15 26.64 -24.90 -26.90
C LEU A 15 25.70 -25.24 -25.73
N LEU A 16 26.10 -26.18 -24.85
CA LEU A 16 25.40 -26.45 -23.60
C LEU A 16 25.71 -25.44 -22.48
N ALA A 17 26.85 -24.72 -22.56
CA ALA A 17 27.19 -23.68 -21.58
C ALA A 17 26.51 -22.33 -21.87
N ALA A 18 26.07 -22.08 -23.10
CA ALA A 18 25.39 -20.85 -23.50
C ALA A 18 23.89 -20.81 -23.14
N PHE A 19 23.30 -21.95 -22.74
CA PHE A 19 21.87 -22.05 -22.41
C PHE A 19 21.55 -21.94 -20.91
N ALA A 20 22.56 -21.80 -20.05
CA ALA A 20 22.40 -21.82 -18.59
C ALA A 20 22.05 -20.45 -17.96
N PHE A 21 21.87 -19.38 -18.74
CA PHE A 21 21.63 -18.03 -18.21
C PHE A 21 20.23 -17.45 -18.49
N LEU A 22 19.25 -18.28 -18.85
CA LEU A 22 17.83 -17.89 -18.92
C LEU A 22 17.05 -18.41 -17.70
N ALA A 23 17.63 -18.33 -16.51
CA ALA A 23 16.82 -18.40 -15.31
C ALA A 23 16.00 -17.09 -15.25
N PRO A 24 14.66 -17.13 -15.29
CA PRO A 24 13.89 -15.93 -15.02
C PRO A 24 14.29 -15.48 -13.62
N ALA A 25 14.81 -14.26 -13.49
CA ALA A 25 14.89 -13.63 -12.19
C ALA A 25 13.49 -13.72 -11.59
N ALA A 26 13.35 -14.48 -10.49
CA ALA A 26 12.11 -14.49 -9.75
C ALA A 26 11.86 -13.03 -9.40
N ALA A 27 10.85 -12.42 -10.02
CA ALA A 27 10.46 -11.06 -9.73
C ALA A 27 10.10 -11.05 -8.25
N GLN A 28 11.01 -10.58 -7.41
CA GLN A 28 10.67 -10.30 -6.02
C GLN A 28 9.58 -9.25 -6.06
N ALA A 29 8.60 -9.36 -5.18
CA ALA A 29 7.61 -8.31 -5.06
C ALA A 29 8.39 -7.03 -4.80
N ASP A 30 8.14 -6.00 -5.59
CA ASP A 30 8.61 -4.68 -5.20
C ASP A 30 7.87 -4.36 -3.91
N ASP A 31 8.56 -4.45 -2.77
CA ASP A 31 8.00 -4.22 -1.43
C ASP A 31 7.18 -2.92 -1.40
N ASN A 32 7.60 -1.93 -2.20
CA ASN A 32 6.89 -0.66 -2.38
C ASN A 32 5.47 -0.84 -2.95
N GLN A 33 5.24 -1.76 -3.88
CA GLN A 33 3.90 -2.02 -4.44
C GLN A 33 2.96 -2.58 -3.38
N VAL A 34 3.42 -3.54 -2.59
CA VAL A 34 2.63 -4.15 -1.50
C VAL A 34 2.34 -3.09 -0.43
N GLN A 35 3.36 -2.37 0.02
CA GLN A 35 3.22 -1.28 0.99
C GLN A 35 2.29 -0.17 0.50
N THR A 36 2.32 0.15 -0.79
CA THR A 36 1.44 1.18 -1.37
C THR A 36 -0.01 0.70 -1.44
N ALA A 37 -0.25 -0.52 -1.91
CA ALA A 37 -1.60 -1.08 -1.91
C ALA A 37 -2.16 -1.20 -0.47
N TRP A 38 -1.33 -1.62 0.48
CA TRP A 38 -1.70 -1.67 1.90
C TRP A 38 -2.05 -0.27 2.46
N ARG A 39 -1.23 0.75 2.20
CA ARG A 39 -1.50 2.13 2.65
C ARG A 39 -2.78 2.72 2.07
N LEU A 40 -3.08 2.42 0.80
CA LEU A 40 -4.34 2.86 0.18
C LEU A 40 -5.54 2.17 0.82
N LEU A 41 -5.44 0.87 1.13
CA LEU A 41 -6.50 0.16 1.86
C LEU A 41 -6.69 0.73 3.26
N ASP A 42 -5.60 1.02 3.97
CA ASP A 42 -5.63 1.64 5.30
C ASP A 42 -6.29 3.03 5.26
N TYR A 43 -5.87 3.90 4.34
CA TYR A 43 -6.48 5.21 4.11
C TYR A 43 -7.99 5.11 3.83
N MET A 44 -8.37 4.27 2.87
CA MET A 44 -9.78 4.09 2.51
C MET A 44 -10.64 3.49 3.61
N SER A 45 -10.05 2.77 4.57
CA SER A 45 -10.79 2.22 5.71
C SER A 45 -11.32 3.32 6.64
N VAL A 46 -10.62 4.46 6.71
CA VAL A 46 -10.98 5.58 7.57
C VAL A 46 -11.70 6.67 6.78
N ASP A 47 -11.17 7.06 5.61
CA ASP A 47 -11.59 8.28 4.92
C ASP A 47 -12.82 8.11 4.01
N TYR A 48 -13.21 6.87 3.67
CA TYR A 48 -14.38 6.64 2.83
C TYR A 48 -15.68 7.24 3.40
N ARG A 49 -15.81 7.31 4.74
CA ARG A 49 -16.96 7.95 5.41
C ARG A 49 -17.04 9.47 5.22
N GLY A 50 -15.96 10.11 4.79
CA GLY A 50 -15.95 11.51 4.36
C GLY A 50 -16.51 11.70 2.95
N ALA A 51 -16.46 10.66 2.12
CA ALA A 51 -16.97 10.68 0.75
C ALA A 51 -18.43 10.21 0.64
N VAL A 52 -18.84 9.21 1.44
CA VAL A 52 -20.15 8.55 1.36
C VAL A 52 -20.76 8.37 2.75
N ARG A 53 -22.04 8.71 2.90
CA ARG A 53 -22.81 8.50 4.14
C ARG A 53 -23.23 7.03 4.32
N PRO A 54 -23.63 6.62 5.54
CA PRO A 54 -24.15 5.27 5.79
C PRO A 54 -25.36 4.85 4.95
N ASP A 55 -26.13 5.79 4.42
CA ASP A 55 -27.27 5.56 3.51
C ASP A 55 -26.84 5.41 2.03
N GLY A 56 -25.55 5.46 1.73
CA GLY A 56 -24.99 5.36 0.37
C GLY A 56 -25.01 6.66 -0.42
N ALA A 57 -25.45 7.78 0.19
CA ALA A 57 -25.42 9.08 -0.46
C ALA A 57 -24.01 9.68 -0.45
N ILE A 58 -23.59 10.24 -1.59
CA ILE A 58 -22.30 10.91 -1.73
C ILE A 58 -22.34 12.25 -0.97
N ILE A 59 -21.37 12.47 -0.09
CA ILE A 59 -21.15 13.72 0.66
C ILE A 59 -20.38 14.71 -0.21
N SER A 60 -19.30 14.24 -0.84
CA SER A 60 -18.45 15.04 -1.73
C SER A 60 -18.10 14.25 -2.98
N ALA A 61 -18.45 14.81 -4.14
CA ALA A 61 -18.20 14.16 -5.42
C ALA A 61 -16.71 14.03 -5.75
N SER A 62 -15.88 14.98 -5.32
CA SER A 62 -14.43 14.93 -5.53
C SER A 62 -13.78 13.86 -4.65
N GLU A 63 -14.12 13.84 -3.35
CA GLU A 63 -13.64 12.82 -2.41
C GLU A 63 -14.06 11.42 -2.88
N PHE A 64 -15.30 11.27 -3.35
CA PHE A 64 -15.76 9.99 -3.87
C PHE A 64 -15.04 9.57 -5.18
N ALA A 65 -14.73 10.53 -6.05
CA ALA A 65 -13.92 10.26 -7.24
C ALA A 65 -12.52 9.75 -6.86
N GLU A 66 -11.91 10.33 -5.83
CA GLU A 66 -10.64 9.87 -5.28
C GLU A 66 -10.74 8.44 -4.70
N MET A 67 -11.79 8.15 -3.92
CA MET A 67 -12.01 6.78 -3.40
C MET A 67 -12.09 5.75 -4.53
N ARG A 68 -12.75 6.09 -5.64
CA ARG A 68 -12.80 5.22 -6.83
C ARG A 68 -11.42 5.05 -7.45
N GLU A 69 -10.64 6.11 -7.60
CA GLU A 69 -9.28 6.04 -8.13
C GLU A 69 -8.38 5.16 -7.26
N PHE A 70 -8.41 5.35 -5.94
CA PHE A 70 -7.60 4.58 -4.99
C PHE A 70 -7.97 3.10 -5.01
N SER A 71 -9.26 2.75 -5.03
CA SER A 71 -9.67 1.35 -5.14
C SER A 71 -9.21 0.70 -6.46
N GLY A 72 -9.23 1.46 -7.56
CA GLY A 72 -8.69 1.02 -8.85
C GLY A 72 -7.17 0.81 -8.78
N SER A 73 -6.44 1.72 -8.14
CA SER A 73 -4.99 1.60 -7.94
C SER A 73 -4.63 0.37 -7.11
N VAL A 74 -5.39 0.07 -6.04
CA VAL A 74 -5.22 -1.15 -5.25
C VAL A 74 -5.35 -2.40 -6.12
N ALA A 75 -6.42 -2.49 -6.93
CA ALA A 75 -6.64 -3.64 -7.81
C ALA A 75 -5.53 -3.82 -8.85
N GLN A 76 -5.06 -2.72 -9.47
CA GLN A 76 -3.97 -2.74 -10.43
C GLN A 76 -2.66 -3.23 -9.81
N ARG A 77 -2.31 -2.72 -8.62
CA ARG A 77 -1.07 -3.09 -7.91
C ARG A 77 -1.07 -4.55 -7.50
N ILE A 78 -2.18 -5.03 -6.94
CA ILE A 78 -2.33 -6.44 -6.53
C ILE A 78 -2.23 -7.37 -7.76
N ALA A 79 -2.82 -6.99 -8.90
CA ALA A 79 -2.73 -7.77 -10.14
C ALA A 79 -1.29 -7.87 -10.69
N ALA A 80 -0.50 -6.82 -10.50
CA ALA A 80 0.90 -6.73 -10.92
C ALA A 80 1.89 -7.45 -9.98
N LEU A 81 1.44 -7.97 -8.83
CA LEU A 81 2.32 -8.68 -7.92
C LEU A 81 2.87 -9.98 -8.55
N PRO A 82 4.05 -10.46 -8.10
CA PRO A 82 4.62 -11.71 -8.58
C PRO A 82 3.74 -12.92 -8.35
N ALA A 83 4.08 -14.03 -9.02
CA ALA A 83 3.37 -15.30 -8.86
C ALA A 83 3.34 -15.74 -7.39
N ASN A 84 2.13 -15.95 -6.87
CA ASN A 84 1.84 -16.51 -5.56
C ASN A 84 0.53 -17.31 -5.69
N PRO A 85 0.39 -18.50 -5.06
CA PRO A 85 -0.85 -19.27 -5.09
C PRO A 85 -2.11 -18.49 -4.68
N GLN A 86 -1.97 -17.51 -3.80
CA GLN A 86 -3.06 -16.67 -3.28
C GLN A 86 -3.35 -15.44 -4.16
N ARG A 87 -2.49 -15.13 -5.15
CA ARG A 87 -2.60 -13.90 -5.96
C ARG A 87 -3.95 -13.81 -6.68
N ALA A 88 -4.41 -14.90 -7.28
CA ALA A 88 -5.68 -14.90 -8.02
C ALA A 88 -6.87 -14.54 -7.12
N ALA A 89 -6.89 -15.06 -5.89
CA ALA A 89 -7.92 -14.73 -4.90
C ALA A 89 -7.84 -13.24 -4.49
N LEU A 90 -6.63 -12.72 -4.25
CA LEU A 90 -6.43 -11.30 -3.90
C LEU A 90 -6.87 -10.35 -5.01
N VAL A 91 -6.59 -10.69 -6.27
CA VAL A 91 -7.03 -9.90 -7.43
C VAL A 91 -8.55 -9.86 -7.51
N ALA A 92 -9.21 -11.02 -7.38
CA ALA A 92 -10.67 -11.09 -7.41
C ALA A 92 -11.29 -10.28 -6.25
N GLU A 93 -10.68 -10.35 -5.07
CA GLU A 93 -11.13 -9.60 -3.91
C GLU A 93 -10.93 -8.08 -4.07
N ALA A 94 -9.80 -7.65 -4.61
CA ALA A 94 -9.53 -6.24 -4.89
C ALA A 94 -10.51 -5.66 -5.93
N GLN A 95 -10.89 -6.46 -6.93
CA GLN A 95 -11.94 -6.10 -7.89
C GLN A 95 -13.31 -5.98 -7.22
N GLN A 96 -13.66 -6.90 -6.31
CA GLN A 96 -14.90 -6.82 -5.53
C GLN A 96 -14.91 -5.59 -4.60
N PHE A 97 -13.77 -5.25 -4.01
CA PHE A 97 -13.61 -4.04 -3.21
C PHE A 97 -13.86 -2.78 -4.06
N ALA A 98 -13.22 -2.66 -5.23
CA ALA A 98 -13.44 -1.52 -6.14
C ALA A 98 -14.88 -1.43 -6.66
N ALA A 99 -15.53 -2.58 -6.90
CA ALA A 99 -16.95 -2.62 -7.25
C ALA A 99 -17.83 -2.15 -6.09
N ALA A 100 -17.55 -2.55 -4.85
CA ALA A 100 -18.28 -2.11 -3.65
C ALA A 100 -18.18 -0.59 -3.45
N VAL A 101 -16.97 -0.03 -3.62
CA VAL A 101 -16.74 1.42 -3.60
C VAL A 101 -17.59 2.13 -4.66
N THR A 102 -17.58 1.61 -5.90
CA THR A 102 -18.37 2.16 -7.01
C THR A 102 -19.88 2.05 -6.77
N ALA A 103 -20.32 1.03 -6.03
CA ALA A 103 -21.72 0.82 -5.67
C ALA A 103 -22.18 1.60 -4.42
N HIS A 104 -21.31 2.45 -3.85
CA HIS A 104 -21.59 3.27 -2.67
C HIS A 104 -22.00 2.45 -1.45
N VAL A 105 -21.40 1.27 -1.30
CA VAL A 105 -21.64 0.38 -0.17
C VAL A 105 -21.36 1.13 1.14
N PRO A 106 -22.13 0.91 2.22
CA PRO A 106 -21.98 1.65 3.47
C PRO A 106 -20.53 1.65 4.01
N PRO A 107 -20.07 2.75 4.65
CA PRO A 107 -18.68 2.89 5.06
C PRO A 107 -18.16 1.78 5.96
N ASP A 108 -18.94 1.31 6.92
CA ASP A 108 -18.52 0.24 7.84
C ASP A 108 -18.26 -1.09 7.11
N GLU A 109 -18.92 -1.32 5.97
CA GLU A 109 -18.64 -2.47 5.12
C GLU A 109 -17.38 -2.27 4.27
N ILE A 110 -17.13 -1.05 3.77
CA ILE A 110 -15.88 -0.71 3.08
C ILE A 110 -14.67 -0.85 4.02
N GLU A 111 -14.77 -0.33 5.25
CA GLU A 111 -13.76 -0.46 6.31
C GLU A 111 -13.41 -1.94 6.56
N ARG A 112 -14.41 -2.76 6.83
CA ARG A 112 -14.23 -4.20 7.06
C ARG A 112 -13.60 -4.92 5.86
N ARG A 113 -14.02 -4.58 4.63
CA ARG A 113 -13.45 -5.15 3.39
C ARG A 113 -12.01 -4.71 3.20
N ALA A 114 -11.69 -3.44 3.45
CA ALA A 114 -10.36 -2.87 3.32
C ALA A 114 -9.38 -3.55 4.30
N HIS A 115 -9.71 -3.63 5.59
CA HIS A 115 -8.89 -4.33 6.58
C HIS A 115 -8.71 -5.81 6.27
N GLY A 116 -9.78 -6.48 5.83
CA GLY A 116 -9.73 -7.89 5.44
C GLY A 116 -8.77 -8.13 4.27
N LEU A 117 -8.86 -7.32 3.22
CA LEU A 117 -8.00 -7.39 2.05
C LEU A 117 -6.55 -7.04 2.42
N ALA A 118 -6.34 -6.01 3.23
CA ALA A 118 -5.02 -5.59 3.70
C ALA A 118 -4.33 -6.73 4.49
N GLY A 119 -5.04 -7.39 5.40
CA GLY A 119 -4.50 -8.52 6.16
C GLY A 119 -4.13 -9.72 5.28
N ARG A 120 -4.97 -10.07 4.30
CA ARG A 120 -4.68 -11.17 3.36
C ARG A 120 -3.54 -10.82 2.41
N LEU A 121 -3.44 -9.56 1.99
CA LEU A 121 -2.33 -9.06 1.18
C LEU A 121 -0.99 -9.26 1.91
N LEU A 122 -0.88 -8.83 3.16
CA LEU A 122 0.34 -9.00 3.97
C LEU A 122 0.63 -10.47 4.30
N GLY A 123 -0.41 -11.30 4.44
CA GLY A 123 -0.25 -12.74 4.64
C GLY A 123 0.37 -13.44 3.42
N ALA A 124 0.00 -13.02 2.21
CA ALA A 124 0.53 -13.57 0.96
C ALA A 124 1.88 -12.95 0.55
N TYR A 125 2.07 -11.66 0.85
CA TYR A 125 3.26 -10.88 0.51
C TYR A 125 3.75 -10.12 1.75
N PRO A 126 4.52 -10.77 2.63
CA PRO A 126 5.03 -10.14 3.84
C PRO A 126 6.02 -9.02 3.51
N VAL A 127 5.72 -7.81 3.97
CA VAL A 127 6.61 -6.64 3.85
C VAL A 127 6.68 -5.92 5.19
N PRO A 128 7.82 -5.31 5.55
CA PRO A 128 7.92 -4.51 6.76
C PRO A 128 7.04 -3.26 6.62
N LEU A 129 6.14 -3.03 7.58
CA LEU A 129 5.29 -1.82 7.63
C LEU A 129 5.80 -0.76 8.59
N ALA A 130 6.77 -1.13 9.44
CA ALA A 130 7.38 -0.26 10.41
C ALA A 130 8.91 -0.43 10.40
N PRO A 131 9.65 0.57 10.89
CA PRO A 131 11.08 0.43 11.11
C PRO A 131 11.40 -0.79 11.99
N GLN A 132 12.44 -1.54 11.64
CA GLN A 132 12.88 -2.70 12.41
C GLN A 132 13.49 -2.34 13.78
N GLN A 133 13.90 -1.08 13.93
CA GLN A 133 14.50 -0.56 15.16
C GLN A 133 13.66 0.61 15.66
N VAL A 134 13.56 0.74 16.97
CA VAL A 134 12.89 1.87 17.62
C VAL A 134 13.59 3.16 17.17
N PRO A 135 12.85 4.17 16.65
CA PRO A 135 13.43 5.45 16.29
C PRO A 135 14.04 6.17 17.50
N ASP A 136 15.10 6.95 17.27
CA ASP A 136 15.68 7.83 18.29
C ASP A 136 14.67 8.94 18.67
N LEU A 137 14.15 8.84 19.89
CA LEU A 137 13.13 9.76 20.41
C LEU A 137 13.68 11.17 20.64
N GLN A 138 14.95 11.32 21.01
CA GLN A 138 15.56 12.64 21.22
C GLN A 138 15.72 13.36 19.87
N ARG A 139 16.16 12.62 18.84
CA ARG A 139 16.17 13.13 17.47
C ARG A 139 14.77 13.46 16.98
N GLY A 140 13.79 12.59 17.26
CA GLY A 140 12.38 12.82 16.92
C GLY A 140 11.83 14.10 17.54
N ALA A 141 12.08 14.34 18.83
CA ALA A 141 11.65 15.55 19.53
C ALA A 141 12.24 16.83 18.90
N ARG A 142 13.51 16.79 18.49
CA ARG A 142 14.16 17.90 17.78
C ARG A 142 13.50 18.16 16.43
N LEU A 143 13.31 17.13 15.62
CA LEU A 143 12.67 17.27 14.30
C LEU A 143 11.24 17.78 14.40
N TYR A 144 10.49 17.32 15.41
CA TYR A 144 9.12 17.81 15.67
C TYR A 144 9.10 19.30 16.01
N ALA A 145 10.00 19.75 16.89
CA ALA A 145 10.13 21.16 17.24
C ALA A 145 10.49 22.03 16.02
N GLU A 146 11.37 21.54 15.15
CA GLU A 146 11.84 22.26 13.96
C GLU A 146 10.78 22.32 12.83
N ASN A 147 9.98 21.27 12.64
CA ASN A 147 9.16 21.11 11.42
C ASN A 147 7.65 21.05 11.66
N CYS A 148 7.19 20.74 12.87
CA CYS A 148 5.78 20.41 13.14
C CYS A 148 5.14 21.35 14.15
N ALA A 149 5.89 21.76 15.17
CA ALA A 149 5.37 22.46 16.35
C ALA A 149 4.78 23.85 16.05
N ALA A 150 5.14 24.48 14.94
CA ALA A 150 4.56 25.77 14.53
C ALA A 150 3.04 25.67 14.28
N CYS A 151 2.60 24.57 13.65
CA CYS A 151 1.19 24.32 13.37
C CYS A 151 0.54 23.43 14.43
N HIS A 152 1.23 22.36 14.87
CA HIS A 152 0.63 21.35 15.75
C HIS A 152 0.87 21.61 17.25
N GLY A 153 1.61 22.67 17.61
CA GLY A 153 1.97 23.00 18.99
C GLY A 153 3.06 22.08 19.55
N ALA A 154 3.81 22.56 20.55
CA ALA A 154 4.91 21.80 21.15
C ALA A 154 4.46 20.48 21.80
N THR A 155 3.20 20.41 22.24
CA THR A 155 2.59 19.24 22.88
C THR A 155 1.61 18.50 21.97
N GLY A 156 1.51 18.86 20.69
CA GLY A 156 0.63 18.20 19.72
C GLY A 156 -0.86 18.54 19.86
N HIS A 157 -1.22 19.61 20.57
CA HIS A 157 -2.62 20.01 20.77
C HIS A 157 -3.17 20.93 19.67
N ALA A 158 -2.34 21.33 18.70
CA ALA A 158 -2.70 22.27 17.64
C ALA A 158 -3.33 23.58 18.15
N ASP A 159 -2.89 24.07 19.32
CA ASP A 159 -3.43 25.24 20.02
C ASP A 159 -2.69 26.56 19.68
N THR A 160 -1.88 26.55 18.62
CA THR A 160 -1.06 27.69 18.21
C THR A 160 -1.88 28.81 17.58
N ALA A 161 -1.32 30.02 17.53
CA ALA A 161 -1.94 31.14 16.82
C ALA A 161 -2.07 30.85 15.30
N MET A 162 -1.08 30.13 14.74
CA MET A 162 -1.08 29.73 13.33
C MET A 162 -2.16 28.68 13.05
N ALA A 163 -2.34 27.70 13.95
CA ALA A 163 -3.36 26.67 13.79
C ALA A 163 -4.77 27.26 13.63
N ARG A 164 -5.10 28.29 14.42
CA ARG A 164 -6.39 28.99 14.37
C ARG A 164 -6.67 29.74 13.05
N GLN A 165 -5.65 29.95 12.22
CA GLN A 165 -5.77 30.66 10.95
C GLN A 165 -5.88 29.73 9.74
N LEU A 166 -5.68 28.42 9.93
CA LEU A 166 -5.69 27.43 8.84
C LEU A 166 -7.05 26.75 8.73
N ASP A 167 -7.49 26.52 7.49
CA ASP A 167 -8.67 25.73 7.15
C ASP A 167 -8.26 24.68 6.07
N PRO A 168 -8.34 23.36 6.36
CA PRO A 168 -8.76 22.76 7.62
C PRO A 168 -7.77 23.03 8.76
N HIS A 169 -8.28 23.03 10.00
CA HIS A 169 -7.42 23.16 11.18
C HIS A 169 -6.39 22.03 11.25
N PRO A 170 -5.14 22.32 11.68
CA PRO A 170 -4.14 21.29 11.88
C PRO A 170 -4.61 20.27 12.89
N ILE A 171 -4.23 19.04 12.63
CA ILE A 171 -4.67 17.92 13.42
C ILE A 171 -4.06 17.97 14.83
N ALA A 172 -4.89 17.81 15.86
CA ALA A 172 -4.41 17.63 17.23
C ALA A 172 -3.98 16.16 17.39
N PHE A 173 -2.68 15.91 17.53
CA PHE A 173 -2.15 14.57 17.78
C PHE A 173 -2.45 14.07 19.20
N ALA A 174 -2.68 14.98 20.15
CA ALA A 174 -3.04 14.64 21.52
C ALA A 174 -4.49 14.19 21.68
N ASP A 175 -5.34 14.38 20.67
CA ASP A 175 -6.72 13.91 20.64
C ASP A 175 -6.77 12.39 20.40
N ARG A 176 -7.08 11.66 21.48
CA ARG A 176 -7.10 10.19 21.48
C ARG A 176 -8.31 9.59 20.78
N ASP A 177 -9.43 10.31 20.70
CA ASP A 177 -10.65 9.76 20.10
C ASP A 177 -10.52 9.64 18.58
N ARG A 178 -9.61 10.40 18.00
CA ARG A 178 -9.20 10.28 16.60
C ARG A 178 -8.03 9.31 16.33
N ALA A 179 -7.34 8.83 17.36
CA ALA A 179 -6.24 7.88 17.22
C ALA A 179 -6.69 6.42 17.41
N ARG A 180 -8.01 6.19 17.48
CA ARG A 180 -8.67 4.87 17.59
C ARG A 180 -9.23 4.47 16.24
#